data_AF-T0ZGZ0-F1
#
_entry.id   AF-T0ZGZ0-F1
#
_cell.length_a   1.000
_cell.length_b   1.000
_cell.length_c   1.000
_cell.angle_alpha   90.00
_cell.angle_beta   90.00
_cell.angle_gamma   90.00
#
_symmetry.space_group_name_H-M   'P 1'
#
loop_
_entity.id
_entity.type
_entity.pdbx_description
1 polymer ?
#
loop_
_entity_poly.entity_id
_entity_poly.type
_entity_poly.pdbx_seq_one_letter_code
_entity_poly.pdbx_strand_id
1 'polypeptide(L)' 'MVELIAGTTNNGGLKVRAQLDQGYYPIGIKVTDKELASVPITKHDFHGEWNYTISPTARS' A
#
# COMPACT_ATOMS: atom_id res chain seq x y z
N MET A 1 1.78 14.60 -10.61
CA MET A 1 3.07 14.14 -11.15
C MET A 1 3.32 12.75 -10.58
N VAL A 2 3.59 11.74 -11.41
CA VAL A 2 3.92 10.40 -10.94
C VAL A 2 5.44 10.28 -11.01
N GLU A 3 6.09 10.19 -9.86
CA GLU A 3 7.54 9.95 -9.81
C GLU A 3 7.80 8.46 -9.95
N LEU A 4 8.33 8.07 -11.12
CA LEU A 4 8.78 6.70 -11.34
C LEU A 4 10.07 6.49 -10.53
N ILE A 5 10.28 5.27 -10.02
CA ILE A 5 11.55 4.86 -9.42
C ILE A 5 12.74 5.13 -10.37
N ALA A 6 12.50 5.09 -11.69
CA ALA A 6 13.48 5.46 -12.72
C ALA A 6 13.93 6.94 -12.67
N GLY A 7 13.14 7.85 -12.08
CA GLY A 7 13.46 9.27 -11.94
C GLY A 7 14.28 9.62 -10.69
N THR A 8 14.45 8.69 -9.76
CA THR A 8 15.20 8.93 -8.51
C THR A 8 16.70 8.89 -8.76
N THR A 9 17.35 10.04 -8.74
CA THR A 9 18.82 10.13 -8.85
C THR A 9 19.45 9.97 -7.47
N ASN A 10 20.28 8.95 -7.29
CA ASN A 10 21.01 8.63 -6.07
C ASN A 10 22.48 8.37 -6.43
N ASN A 11 23.43 8.98 -5.72
CA ASN A 11 24.87 8.87 -5.98
C ASN A 11 25.43 7.44 -5.92
N GLY A 12 24.78 6.52 -5.21
CA GLY A 12 25.14 5.09 -5.08
C GLY A 12 24.34 4.14 -5.97
N GLY A 13 23.42 4.63 -6.80
CA GLY A 13 22.54 3.82 -7.63
C GLY A 13 21.49 3.01 -6.85
N LEU A 14 20.48 2.49 -7.54
CA LEU A 14 19.42 1.67 -6.95
C LEU A 14 19.73 0.17 -7.16
N LYS A 15 19.77 -0.60 -6.06
CA LYS A 15 19.83 -2.06 -6.11
C LYS A 15 18.44 -2.63 -5.85
N VAL A 16 17.82 -3.20 -6.89
CA VAL A 16 16.52 -3.87 -6.78
C VAL A 16 16.73 -5.36 -6.55
N ARG A 17 15.99 -5.93 -5.61
CA ARG A 17 15.94 -7.39 -5.37
C ARG A 17 14.50 -7.85 -5.58
N ALA A 18 14.33 -8.95 -6.30
CA ALA A 18 13.07 -9.64 -6.46
C ALA A 18 13.26 -11.11 -6.07
N GLN A 19 12.26 -11.68 -5.40
CA GLN A 19 12.24 -13.07 -4.99
C GLN A 19 10.87 -13.65 -5.32
N LEU A 20 10.84 -14.95 -5.64
CA LEU A 20 9.59 -15.68 -5.76
C LEU A 20 8.96 -15.83 -4.37
N ASP A 21 7.76 -15.28 -4.20
CA ASP A 21 6.92 -15.53 -3.05
C ASP A 21 6.06 -16.79 -3.31
N GLN A 22 6.28 -17.82 -2.50
CA GLN A 22 5.53 -19.08 -2.55
C GLN A 22 4.45 -19.15 -1.45
N GLY A 23 4.18 -18.02 -0.79
CA GLY A 23 3.10 -17.92 0.18
C GLY A 23 1.75 -18.35 -0.41
N TYR A 24 0.95 -19.02 0.40
CA TYR A 24 -0.43 -19.33 0.03
C TYR A 24 -1.31 -18.13 0.35
N TYR A 25 -1.94 -17.58 -0.68
CA TYR A 25 -2.86 -16.46 -0.57
C TYR A 25 -4.27 -16.95 -0.91
N PRO A 26 -5.10 -17.24 0.11
CA PRO A 26 -6.47 -17.68 -0.13
C PRO A 26 -7.24 -16.62 -0.93
N ILE A 27 -7.81 -17.06 -2.05
CA ILE A 27 -8.64 -16.22 -2.90
C ILE A 27 -10.09 -16.23 -2.41
N GLY A 28 -10.84 -15.18 -2.73
CA GLY A 28 -12.28 -15.12 -2.44
C GLY A 28 -12.64 -14.82 -0.98
N ILE A 29 -11.68 -14.32 -0.17
CA ILE A 29 -12.02 -13.73 1.13
C ILE A 29 -12.94 -12.53 0.90
N LYS A 30 -14.19 -12.64 1.36
CA LYS A 30 -15.14 -11.53 1.34
C LYS A 30 -14.95 -10.70 2.60
N VAL A 31 -14.57 -9.45 2.42
CA VAL A 31 -14.61 -8.42 3.46
C VAL A 31 -15.95 -7.71 3.34
N THR A 32 -16.68 -7.59 4.43
CA THR A 32 -17.93 -6.84 4.45
C THR A 32 -17.67 -5.33 4.37
N ASP A 33 -18.65 -4.57 3.87
CA ASP A 33 -18.55 -3.11 3.82
C ASP A 33 -18.31 -2.50 5.22
N LYS A 34 -18.88 -3.13 6.26
CA LYS A 34 -18.69 -2.70 7.65
C LYS A 34 -17.25 -2.89 8.12
N GLU A 35 -16.64 -4.02 7.81
CA GLU A 35 -15.23 -4.28 8.16
C GLU A 35 -14.31 -3.32 7.41
N LEU A 36 -14.55 -3.10 6.12
CA LEU A 36 -13.75 -2.16 5.34
C LEU A 36 -13.92 -0.72 5.83
N ALA A 37 -15.13 -0.29 6.17
CA ALA A 37 -15.40 1.02 6.73
C ALA A 37 -14.79 1.24 8.12
N SER A 38 -14.48 0.17 8.85
CA SER A 38 -13.81 0.26 10.16
C SER A 38 -12.31 0.54 10.06
N VAL A 39 -11.72 0.39 8.87
CA VAL A 39 -10.31 0.69 8.65
C VAL A 39 -10.12 2.21 8.66
N PRO A 40 -9.19 2.74 9.48
CA PRO A 40 -8.94 4.18 9.57
C PRO A 40 -8.11 4.67 8.38
N ILE A 41 -8.76 4.77 7.21
CA ILE A 41 -8.15 5.21 5.95
C ILE A 41 -8.39 6.71 5.75
N THR A 42 -7.31 7.47 5.63
CA THR A 42 -7.33 8.87 5.19
C THR A 42 -6.85 8.95 3.75
N LYS A 43 -7.72 9.36 2.82
CA LYS A 43 -7.38 9.54 1.41
C LYS A 43 -6.68 10.88 1.20
N HIS A 44 -5.66 10.91 0.36
CA HIS A 44 -4.98 12.15 -0.03
C HIS A 44 -5.71 12.84 -1.18
N ASP A 45 -5.57 14.17 -1.29
CA ASP A 45 -6.18 14.95 -2.38
C ASP A 45 -5.62 14.57 -3.75
N PHE A 46 -4.33 14.22 -3.80
CA PHE A 46 -3.71 13.69 -5.00
C PHE A 46 -3.89 12.17 -5.07
N HIS A 47 -4.83 11.76 -5.92
CA HIS A 47 -5.17 10.37 -6.20
C HIS A 47 -5.56 9.52 -4.97
N GLY A 48 -6.49 10.01 -4.16
CA GLY A 48 -6.99 9.32 -2.97
C GLY A 48 -7.55 7.91 -3.23
N GLU A 49 -7.82 7.53 -4.47
CA GLU A 49 -8.19 6.17 -4.85
C GLU A 49 -7.07 5.14 -4.63
N TRP A 50 -5.80 5.55 -4.73
CA TRP A 50 -4.65 4.69 -4.48
C TRP A 50 -3.68 5.25 -3.44
N ASN A 51 -3.72 6.56 -3.19
CA ASN A 51 -2.86 7.27 -2.27
C ASN A 51 -3.60 7.55 -0.96
N TYR A 52 -3.36 6.73 0.06
CA TYR A 52 -4.02 6.83 1.34
C TYR A 52 -3.08 6.48 2.50
N THR A 53 -3.42 6.95 3.69
CA THR A 53 -2.75 6.62 4.94
C THR A 53 -3.67 5.78 5.80
N ILE A 54 -3.18 4.64 6.31
CA ILE A 54 -3.87 3.84 7.32
C ILE A 54 -3.25 4.16 8.66
N SER A 55 -4.02 4.72 9.58
CA SER A 55 -3.54 5.00 10.94
C SER A 55 -3.62 3.76 11.83
N PRO A 56 -2.71 3.60 12.80
CA PRO A 56 -2.85 2.53 13.78
C PRO A 56 -4.11 2.75 14.63
N THR A 57 -4.97 1.74 14.69
CA THR A 57 -6.01 1.68 15.71
C THR A 57 -5.35 1.24 17.01
N ALA A 58 -5.41 2.08 18.04
CA ALA A 58 -4.98 1.69 19.38
C ALA A 58 -5.78 0.45 19.79
N ARG A 59 -5.08 -0.67 20.04
CA ARG A 59 -5.68 -1.78 20.81
C ARG A 59 -5.68 -1.32 22.26
N SER A 60 -6.86 -0.96 22.77
CA SER A 60 -7.15 -0.91 24.21
C SER A 60 -7.26 -2.32 24.76
#